data_AF-A0A0F9DMA1-F1
#
_entry.id   AF-A0A0F9DMA1-F1
#
_cell.length_a   1.000
_cell.length_b   1.000
_cell.length_c   1.000
_cell.angle_alpha   90.00
_cell.angle_beta   90.00
_cell.angle_gamma   90.00
#
_symmetry.space_group_name_H-M   'P 1'
#
loop_
_entity.id
_entity.type
_entity.pdbx_description
1 polymer ?
#
loop_
_entity_poly.entity_id
_entity_poly.type
_entity_poly.pdbx_seq_one_letter_code
_entity_poly.pdbx_strand_id
1 'polypeptide(L)'
;MVATIYGAEKDVYLVGTQQLYDLGQKLETPDGSIFRFTEMGGTVGVANKLYQSSVAEANWEGTDATLVAGATSIPFADGGTNFVADEAAGGTLHLEETGDLGTTYRVKSNAVTAGSVTTMQLEDGVTVVNAVTANAVTFIKNPWKDVIISPASLDTALPIGIQRKIIAANGFGWTQSRGVATCVAFGTQVVSKELCASNATAGATANKRTAGTGTITTTSLAVTHNAGHTPVGSDITVVYLEDPTTDPETRWLGTFSSTQFTVNIKTDTGANDMDIGWVIEVTNPVVGVCLEAGDTAEFVPLFLNIE
;
A
#
# COMPACT_ATOMS: atom_id res chain seq x y z
N MET A 1 -18.25 11.69 -13.25
CA MET A 1 -18.28 10.43 -12.49
C MET A 1 -17.89 9.34 -13.47
N VAL A 2 -16.73 8.70 -13.26
CA VAL A 2 -16.22 7.69 -14.19
C VAL A 2 -17.13 6.46 -14.07
N ALA A 3 -17.93 6.19 -15.10
CA ALA A 3 -18.98 5.16 -15.05
C ALA A 3 -18.36 3.77 -14.96
N THR A 4 -18.84 2.90 -14.07
CA THR A 4 -18.38 1.49 -14.04
C THR A 4 -18.58 0.83 -15.40
N ILE A 5 -17.52 0.23 -15.93
CA ILE A 5 -17.59 -0.59 -17.14
C ILE A 5 -17.89 -2.03 -16.71
N TYR A 6 -18.93 -2.63 -17.30
CA TYR A 6 -19.16 -4.07 -17.17
C TYR A 6 -18.44 -4.77 -18.32
N GLY A 7 -17.31 -5.40 -18.01
CA GLY A 7 -16.41 -6.03 -18.99
C GLY A 7 -16.63 -7.54 -19.09
N ALA A 8 -16.22 -8.13 -20.21
CA ALA A 8 -16.07 -9.57 -20.31
C ALA A 8 -14.79 -10.04 -19.60
N GLU A 9 -14.73 -11.31 -19.20
CA GLU A 9 -13.54 -11.91 -18.56
C GLU A 9 -12.25 -11.71 -19.35
N LYS A 10 -12.32 -11.59 -20.68
CA LYS A 10 -11.13 -11.35 -21.51
C LYS A 10 -10.57 -9.93 -21.39
N ASP A 11 -11.41 -8.95 -21.03
CA ASP A 11 -11.08 -7.53 -21.13
C ASP A 11 -10.08 -7.09 -20.07
N VAL A 12 -10.08 -7.76 -18.92
CA VAL A 12 -9.11 -7.58 -17.81
C VAL A 12 -7.66 -7.92 -18.20
N TYR A 13 -7.45 -8.64 -19.30
CA TYR A 13 -6.12 -8.99 -19.80
C TYR A 13 -5.63 -8.02 -20.87
N LEU A 14 -6.37 -6.94 -21.12
CA LEU A 14 -5.96 -5.86 -22.01
C LEU A 14 -4.80 -5.08 -21.38
N VAL A 15 -3.71 -4.99 -22.14
CA VAL A 15 -2.53 -4.20 -21.81
C VAL A 15 -2.01 -3.53 -23.08
N GLY A 16 -1.37 -2.37 -22.97
CA GLY A 16 -0.83 -1.66 -24.12
C GLY A 16 0.02 -0.45 -23.74
N THR A 17 0.52 0.25 -24.76
CA THR A 17 1.30 1.49 -24.59
C THR A 17 0.45 2.75 -24.69
N GLN A 18 -0.84 2.60 -24.98
CA GLN A 18 -1.79 3.71 -25.10
C GLN A 18 -2.77 3.64 -23.94
N GLN A 19 -3.09 4.79 -23.38
CA GLN A 19 -4.15 4.94 -22.40
C GLN A 19 -5.51 4.82 -23.10
N LEU A 20 -6.21 3.71 -22.89
CA LEU A 20 -7.52 3.44 -23.49
C LEU A 20 -8.69 3.91 -22.60
N TYR A 21 -8.43 4.09 -21.30
CA TYR A 21 -9.40 4.50 -20.30
C TYR A 21 -8.77 5.47 -19.30
N ASP A 22 -9.59 6.21 -18.58
CA ASP A 22 -9.12 7.09 -17.50
C ASP A 22 -8.42 6.28 -16.41
N LEU A 23 -7.35 6.82 -15.84
CA LEU A 23 -6.67 6.18 -14.71
C LEU A 23 -7.60 6.10 -13.50
N GLY A 24 -7.72 4.91 -12.91
CA GLY A 24 -8.67 4.60 -11.85
C GLY A 24 -10.08 4.24 -12.34
N GLN A 25 -10.34 4.22 -13.66
CA GLN A 25 -11.57 3.68 -14.24
C GLN A 25 -11.86 2.31 -13.65
N LYS A 26 -13.11 2.08 -13.21
CA LYS A 26 -13.56 0.80 -12.66
C LYS A 26 -14.07 -0.12 -13.77
N LEU A 27 -13.63 -1.37 -13.76
CA LEU A 27 -14.21 -2.47 -14.54
C LEU A 27 -14.66 -3.58 -13.60
N GLU A 28 -15.89 -4.05 -13.78
CA GLU A 28 -16.48 -5.16 -13.04
C GLU A 28 -16.73 -6.34 -13.99
N THR A 29 -16.29 -7.53 -13.60
CA THR A 29 -16.46 -8.78 -14.36
C THR A 29 -17.69 -9.58 -13.90
N PRO A 30 -18.19 -10.56 -14.68
CA PRO A 30 -19.39 -11.34 -14.32
C PRO A 30 -19.28 -12.12 -13.01
N ASP A 31 -18.06 -12.46 -12.57
CA ASP A 31 -17.77 -13.09 -11.28
C ASP A 31 -17.82 -12.11 -10.09
N GLY A 32 -18.04 -10.81 -10.35
CA GLY A 32 -18.05 -9.74 -9.34
C GLY A 32 -16.67 -9.23 -8.94
N SER A 33 -15.60 -9.66 -9.61
CA SER A 33 -14.26 -9.10 -9.40
C SER A 33 -14.17 -7.68 -9.94
N ILE A 34 -13.37 -6.83 -9.27
CA ILE A 34 -13.22 -5.41 -9.61
C ILE A 34 -11.78 -5.10 -9.99
N PHE A 35 -11.66 -4.34 -11.08
CA PHE A 35 -10.42 -3.90 -11.68
C PHE A 35 -10.38 -2.39 -11.78
N ARG A 36 -9.17 -1.84 -11.71
CA ARG A 36 -8.88 -0.42 -11.89
C ARG A 36 -7.87 -0.26 -13.01
N PHE A 37 -8.10 0.67 -13.92
CA PHE A 37 -7.17 0.94 -15.01
C PHE A 37 -5.97 1.73 -14.49
N THR A 38 -4.77 1.26 -14.80
CA THR A 38 -3.52 1.74 -14.19
C THR A 38 -2.43 1.96 -15.22
N GLU A 39 -1.54 2.89 -14.94
CA GLU A 39 -0.26 3.06 -15.62
C GLU A 39 0.87 2.52 -14.75
N MET A 40 1.72 1.67 -15.32
CA MET A 40 2.95 1.20 -14.68
C MET A 40 3.97 2.32 -14.62
N GLY A 41 4.73 2.40 -13.52
CA GLY A 41 5.92 3.25 -13.48
C GLY A 41 7.01 2.82 -14.47
N GLY A 42 8.19 3.41 -14.33
CA GLY A 42 9.34 3.23 -15.24
C GLY A 42 9.94 1.82 -15.32
N THR A 43 9.36 0.82 -14.66
CA THR A 43 9.82 -0.57 -14.66
C THR A 43 8.77 -1.52 -15.22
N VAL A 44 9.21 -2.57 -15.92
CA VAL A 44 8.30 -3.62 -16.41
C VAL A 44 7.63 -4.30 -15.21
N GLY A 45 6.31 -4.46 -15.29
CA GLY A 45 5.53 -5.11 -14.26
C GLY A 45 5.75 -6.62 -14.17
N VAL A 46 5.30 -7.21 -13.06
CA VAL A 46 5.35 -8.65 -12.80
C VAL A 46 3.95 -9.09 -12.42
N ALA A 47 3.45 -10.12 -13.10
CA ALA A 47 2.13 -10.67 -12.80
C ALA A 47 2.11 -11.31 -11.39
N ASN A 48 0.92 -11.36 -10.79
CA ASN A 48 0.63 -11.99 -9.49
C ASN A 48 1.45 -11.41 -8.32
N LYS A 49 1.84 -10.14 -8.41
CA LYS A 49 2.41 -9.39 -7.29
C LYS A 49 1.44 -8.32 -6.82
N LEU A 50 1.54 -7.97 -5.54
CA LEU A 50 0.86 -6.83 -4.95
C LEU A 50 1.57 -5.53 -5.35
N TYR A 51 0.78 -4.54 -5.75
CA TYR A 51 1.23 -3.21 -6.12
C TYR A 51 0.67 -2.15 -5.19
N GLN A 52 1.37 -1.03 -5.15
CA GLN A 52 0.97 0.20 -4.49
C GLN A 52 1.01 1.38 -5.46
N SER A 53 0.40 2.50 -5.07
CA SER A 53 0.55 3.76 -5.77
C SER A 53 2.00 4.24 -5.78
N SER A 54 2.34 5.20 -6.62
CA SER A 54 3.62 5.89 -6.51
C SER A 54 3.79 6.51 -5.12
N VAL A 55 5.03 6.62 -4.67
CA VAL A 55 5.37 7.32 -3.41
C VAL A 55 5.08 8.81 -3.57
N ALA A 56 4.59 9.45 -2.51
CA ALA A 56 4.38 10.89 -2.50
C ALA A 56 5.73 11.64 -2.55
N GLU A 57 5.79 12.73 -3.31
CA GLU A 57 6.98 13.57 -3.40
C GLU A 57 6.90 14.70 -2.37
N ALA A 58 7.90 14.80 -1.50
CA ALA A 58 7.92 15.80 -0.42
C ALA A 58 7.92 17.25 -0.93
N ASN A 59 8.44 17.48 -2.15
CA ASN A 59 8.50 18.81 -2.75
C ASN A 59 7.16 19.30 -3.30
N TRP A 60 6.11 18.46 -3.26
CA TRP A 60 4.78 18.79 -3.79
C TRP A 60 3.76 19.12 -2.70
N GLU A 61 4.22 19.37 -1.47
CA GLU A 61 3.38 19.69 -0.31
C GLU A 61 3.52 21.16 0.10
N GLY A 62 2.40 21.81 0.43
CA GLY A 62 2.38 23.13 1.06
C GLY A 62 3.05 24.25 0.25
N THR A 63 3.06 24.15 -1.07
CA THR A 63 3.75 25.09 -1.95
C THR A 63 2.92 26.36 -2.19
N ASP A 64 3.54 27.53 -2.11
CA ASP A 64 2.81 28.79 -2.29
C ASP A 64 2.37 29.00 -3.75
N ALA A 65 1.08 29.25 -3.95
CA ALA A 65 0.51 29.65 -5.23
C ALA A 65 -0.39 30.88 -5.11
N THR A 66 -0.33 31.75 -6.12
CA THR A 66 -1.31 32.81 -6.32
C THR A 66 -2.48 32.29 -7.15
N LEU A 67 -3.68 32.36 -6.59
CA LEU A 67 -4.92 31.90 -7.20
C LEU A 67 -5.73 33.09 -7.72
N VAL A 68 -6.28 32.95 -8.92
CA VAL A 68 -7.15 33.95 -9.55
C VAL A 68 -8.53 33.36 -9.74
N ALA A 69 -9.55 33.95 -9.12
CA ALA A 69 -10.93 33.50 -9.27
C ALA A 69 -11.35 33.47 -10.75
N GLY A 70 -12.04 32.42 -11.16
CA GLY A 70 -12.46 32.18 -12.54
C GLY A 70 -11.39 31.56 -13.44
N ALA A 71 -10.14 31.41 -12.97
CA ALA A 71 -9.09 30.76 -13.77
C ALA A 71 -9.37 29.26 -13.96
N THR A 72 -8.99 28.73 -15.11
CA THR A 72 -9.08 27.28 -15.45
C THR A 72 -7.78 26.54 -15.18
N SER A 73 -6.81 27.20 -14.55
CA SER A 73 -5.51 26.62 -14.25
C SER A 73 -4.90 27.24 -13.00
N ILE A 74 -4.10 26.47 -12.28
CA ILE A 74 -3.38 26.91 -11.09
C ILE A 74 -1.86 26.84 -11.36
N PRO A 75 -1.10 27.91 -11.10
CA PRO A 75 0.36 27.84 -11.09
C PRO A 75 0.81 27.10 -9.84
N PHE A 76 1.48 25.97 -10.00
CA PHE A 76 1.99 25.16 -8.90
C PHE A 76 3.51 25.29 -8.83
N ALA A 77 4.05 25.73 -7.70
CA ALA A 77 5.50 25.72 -7.49
C ALA A 77 5.95 24.29 -7.21
N ASP A 78 6.86 23.76 -8.01
CA ASP A 78 7.21 22.32 -7.99
C ASP A 78 8.31 21.95 -6.98
N GLY A 79 8.78 22.92 -6.21
CA GLY A 79 9.85 22.72 -5.22
C GLY A 79 11.18 22.25 -5.83
N GLY A 80 11.38 22.40 -7.14
CA GLY A 80 12.54 21.90 -7.87
C GLY A 80 12.40 20.48 -8.43
N THR A 81 11.25 19.82 -8.21
CA THR A 81 10.93 18.51 -8.80
C THR A 81 10.13 18.71 -10.08
N ASN A 82 10.82 18.74 -11.22
CA ASN A 82 10.18 18.96 -12.52
C ASN A 82 9.15 17.87 -12.83
N PHE A 83 7.97 18.31 -13.25
CA PHE A 83 6.94 17.48 -13.84
C PHE A 83 7.26 17.17 -15.30
N VAL A 84 7.01 15.92 -15.71
CA VAL A 84 6.84 15.59 -17.12
C VAL A 84 5.43 15.90 -17.59
N ALA A 85 5.23 15.95 -18.91
CA ALA A 85 3.90 16.18 -19.48
C ALA A 85 2.89 15.14 -18.97
N ASP A 86 1.72 15.63 -18.55
CA ASP A 86 0.60 14.82 -18.02
C ASP A 86 0.93 13.96 -16.79
N GLU A 87 2.02 14.25 -16.09
CA GLU A 87 2.35 13.62 -14.81
C GLU A 87 1.29 13.87 -13.72
N ALA A 88 0.65 15.04 -13.77
CA ALA A 88 -0.38 15.45 -12.84
C ALA A 88 -1.80 15.07 -13.26
N ALA A 89 -1.98 14.52 -14.47
CA ALA A 89 -3.29 14.21 -15.02
C ALA A 89 -4.07 13.23 -14.13
N GLY A 90 -5.30 13.58 -13.79
CA GLY A 90 -6.15 12.82 -12.89
C GLY A 90 -5.73 12.86 -11.42
N GLY A 91 -4.78 13.72 -11.02
CA GLY A 91 -4.45 14.00 -9.62
C GLY A 91 -5.39 15.04 -8.98
N THR A 92 -5.02 15.50 -7.78
CA THR A 92 -5.74 16.55 -7.04
C THR A 92 -4.80 17.60 -6.49
N LEU A 93 -5.29 18.85 -6.47
CA LEU A 93 -4.69 19.96 -5.73
C LEU A 93 -5.55 20.23 -4.51
N HIS A 94 -4.94 20.24 -3.33
CA HIS A 94 -5.57 20.54 -2.05
C HIS A 94 -5.08 21.89 -1.56
N LEU A 95 -6.03 22.74 -1.15
CA LEU A 95 -5.76 24.08 -0.66
C LEU A 95 -5.92 24.16 0.86
N GLU A 96 -4.93 24.77 1.50
CA GLU A 96 -4.75 24.67 2.95
C GLU A 96 -4.74 26.04 3.64
N GLU A 97 -4.76 27.15 2.90
CA GLU A 97 -4.76 28.49 3.50
C GLU A 97 -6.15 29.02 3.83
N THR A 98 -6.19 29.91 4.83
CA THR A 98 -7.45 30.47 5.38
C THR A 98 -8.36 31.09 4.30
N GLY A 99 -7.78 31.62 3.22
CA GLY A 99 -8.53 32.23 2.11
C GLY A 99 -9.25 31.26 1.18
N ASP A 100 -8.88 29.98 1.15
CA ASP A 100 -9.53 28.94 0.33
C ASP A 100 -9.37 27.54 0.96
N LEU A 101 -9.62 27.46 2.27
CA LEU A 101 -9.35 26.27 3.07
C LEU A 101 -10.26 25.09 2.67
N GLY A 102 -9.66 23.95 2.37
CA GLY A 102 -10.36 22.68 2.13
C GLY A 102 -10.91 22.52 0.71
N THR A 103 -10.70 23.48 -0.18
CA THR A 103 -11.06 23.34 -1.59
C THR A 103 -10.12 22.35 -2.28
N THR A 104 -10.68 21.38 -3.01
CA THR A 104 -9.92 20.38 -3.77
C THR A 104 -10.25 20.47 -5.24
N TYR A 105 -9.25 20.67 -6.10
CA TYR A 105 -9.42 20.71 -7.54
C TYR A 105 -8.84 19.46 -8.20
N ARG A 106 -9.55 18.94 -9.22
CA ARG A 106 -9.07 17.86 -10.07
C ARG A 106 -8.23 18.44 -11.21
N VAL A 107 -7.08 17.83 -11.45
CA VAL A 107 -6.15 18.25 -12.50
C VAL A 107 -6.39 17.41 -13.74
N LYS A 108 -6.69 18.09 -14.85
CA LYS A 108 -6.86 17.47 -16.17
C LYS A 108 -5.52 17.10 -16.79
N SER A 109 -4.58 18.06 -16.77
CA SER A 109 -3.26 17.91 -17.37
C SER A 109 -2.28 18.92 -16.82
N ASN A 110 -1.01 18.71 -17.13
CA ASN A 110 0.05 19.69 -16.93
C ASN A 110 1.03 19.65 -18.12
N ALA A 111 1.60 20.80 -18.43
CA ALA A 111 2.76 20.86 -19.31
C ALA A 111 4.03 20.45 -18.54
N VAL A 112 5.11 20.19 -19.27
CA VAL A 112 6.46 20.09 -18.68
C VAL A 112 6.74 21.37 -17.89
N THR A 113 7.34 21.22 -16.72
CA THR A 113 7.74 22.35 -15.86
C THR A 113 8.50 23.42 -16.65
N ALA A 114 8.11 24.69 -16.45
CA ALA A 114 8.80 25.84 -17.00
C ALA A 114 9.49 26.62 -15.87
N GLY A 115 10.81 26.48 -15.75
CA GLY A 115 11.57 27.09 -14.66
C GLY A 115 11.38 26.33 -13.34
N SER A 116 10.45 26.80 -12.51
CA SER A 116 10.11 26.20 -11.19
C SER A 116 8.61 26.26 -10.89
N VAL A 117 7.81 26.50 -11.92
CA VAL A 117 6.36 26.57 -11.83
C VAL A 117 5.77 25.72 -12.93
N THR A 118 4.84 24.87 -12.54
CA THR A 118 4.09 23.98 -13.42
C THR A 118 2.65 24.49 -13.51
N THR A 119 2.15 24.69 -14.72
CA THR A 119 0.74 25.08 -14.91
C THR A 119 -0.14 23.85 -14.86
N MET A 120 -0.94 23.74 -13.80
CA MET A 120 -1.90 22.65 -13.60
C MET A 120 -3.24 23.06 -14.21
N GLN A 121 -3.63 22.43 -15.31
CA GLN A 121 -4.93 22.67 -15.95
C GLN A 121 -6.02 21.94 -15.17
N LEU A 122 -7.10 22.63 -14.84
CA LEU A 122 -8.23 22.05 -14.14
C LEU A 122 -9.14 21.27 -15.11
N GLU A 123 -9.97 20.40 -14.56
CA GLU A 123 -11.00 19.69 -15.32
C GLU A 123 -11.97 20.64 -16.04
N ASP A 124 -12.53 20.17 -17.16
CA ASP A 124 -13.42 20.98 -17.98
C ASP A 124 -14.65 21.45 -17.19
N GLY A 125 -14.91 22.75 -17.22
CA GLY A 125 -16.01 23.37 -16.47
C GLY A 125 -15.70 23.66 -15.00
N VAL A 126 -14.50 23.34 -14.51
CA VAL A 126 -14.01 23.71 -13.18
C VAL A 126 -13.21 25.01 -13.27
N THR A 127 -13.51 25.96 -12.38
CA THR A 127 -12.75 27.19 -12.22
C THR A 127 -12.37 27.40 -10.77
N VAL A 128 -11.27 28.11 -10.55
CA VAL A 128 -10.84 28.57 -9.23
C VAL A 128 -11.95 29.44 -8.63
N VAL A 129 -12.39 29.11 -7.41
CA VAL A 129 -13.51 29.78 -6.75
C VAL A 129 -13.06 31.07 -6.07
N ASN A 130 -11.96 31.01 -5.32
CA ASN A 130 -11.46 32.12 -4.51
C ASN A 130 -10.13 32.65 -5.05
N ALA A 131 -9.99 33.97 -5.09
CA ALA A 131 -8.71 34.60 -5.39
C ALA A 131 -7.89 34.72 -4.10
N VAL A 132 -6.63 34.26 -4.13
CA VAL A 132 -5.73 34.26 -2.98
C VAL A 132 -4.32 34.61 -3.44
N THR A 133 -3.61 35.46 -2.69
CA THR A 133 -2.27 35.91 -3.09
C THR A 133 -1.16 34.92 -2.73
N ALA A 134 -1.31 34.19 -1.62
CA ALA A 134 -0.45 33.10 -1.21
C ALA A 134 -1.33 32.00 -0.61
N ASN A 135 -1.38 30.85 -1.26
CA ASN A 135 -2.10 29.68 -0.79
C ASN A 135 -1.13 28.49 -0.75
N ALA A 136 -1.08 27.78 0.38
CA ALA A 136 -0.39 26.51 0.48
C ALA A 136 -1.16 25.46 -0.32
N VAL A 137 -0.54 25.00 -1.40
CA VAL A 137 -1.09 24.02 -2.33
C VAL A 137 -0.31 22.72 -2.22
N THR A 138 -1.03 21.64 -1.95
CA THR A 138 -0.50 20.28 -1.94
C THR A 138 -1.02 19.52 -3.14
N PHE A 139 -0.13 18.94 -3.95
CA PHE A 139 -0.49 18.09 -5.07
C PHE A 139 -0.40 16.62 -4.69
N ILE A 140 -1.47 15.87 -4.95
CA ILE A 140 -1.53 14.42 -4.80
C ILE A 140 -1.69 13.79 -6.18
N LYS A 141 -0.69 13.00 -6.58
CA LYS A 141 -0.72 12.23 -7.83
C LYS A 141 -1.85 11.21 -7.81
N ASN A 142 -2.42 10.91 -8.99
CA ASN A 142 -3.42 9.86 -9.12
C ASN A 142 -2.84 8.52 -8.59
N PRO A 143 -3.49 7.84 -7.62
CA PRO A 143 -2.97 6.58 -7.07
C PRO A 143 -2.76 5.46 -8.09
N TRP A 144 -3.41 5.56 -9.25
CA TRP A 144 -3.36 4.59 -10.34
C TRP A 144 -2.35 4.96 -11.44
N LYS A 145 -1.57 6.02 -11.25
CA LYS A 145 -0.48 6.45 -12.13
C LYS A 145 0.87 6.05 -11.54
N ASP A 146 1.82 5.72 -12.42
CA ASP A 146 3.18 5.33 -12.05
C ASP A 146 3.24 4.25 -10.96
N VAL A 147 2.36 3.25 -11.05
CA VAL A 147 2.22 2.24 -10.01
C VAL A 147 3.49 1.39 -9.90
N ILE A 148 3.83 1.01 -8.66
CA ILE A 148 5.04 0.25 -8.37
C ILE A 148 4.71 -1.00 -7.56
N ILE A 149 5.56 -2.01 -7.67
CA ILE A 149 5.45 -3.21 -6.84
C ILE A 149 5.59 -2.77 -5.37
N SER A 150 4.72 -3.28 -4.49
CA SER A 150 4.83 -3.03 -3.05
C SER A 150 6.24 -3.44 -2.56
N PRO A 151 6.95 -2.61 -1.80
CA PRO A 151 8.36 -2.77 -1.56
C PRO A 151 8.61 -3.89 -0.53
N ALA A 152 9.83 -4.43 -0.50
CA ALA A 152 10.26 -5.34 0.58
C ALA A 152 10.62 -4.53 1.83
N SER A 153 9.67 -3.74 2.34
CA SER A 153 9.81 -2.87 3.52
C SER A 153 8.43 -2.54 4.08
N LEU A 154 8.36 -1.64 5.06
CA LEU A 154 7.07 -1.02 5.40
C LEU A 154 6.47 -0.38 4.15
N ASP A 155 5.14 -0.45 4.03
CA ASP A 155 4.41 0.16 2.91
C ASP A 155 4.70 1.66 2.89
N THR A 156 5.09 2.15 1.71
CA THR A 156 5.44 3.57 1.51
C THR A 156 4.30 4.34 0.85
N ALA A 157 3.29 3.63 0.36
CA ALA A 157 2.14 4.20 -0.33
C ALA A 157 0.92 3.27 -0.22
N LEU A 158 -0.21 3.69 -0.77
CA LEU A 158 -1.46 2.94 -0.72
C LEU A 158 -1.35 1.63 -1.53
N PRO A 159 -1.60 0.44 -0.96
CA PRO A 159 -1.77 -0.78 -1.75
C PRO A 159 -2.99 -0.64 -2.68
N ILE A 160 -2.83 -1.02 -3.95
CA ILE A 160 -3.85 -0.77 -4.99
C ILE A 160 -4.42 -2.04 -5.61
N GLY A 161 -3.71 -3.17 -5.54
CA GLY A 161 -4.18 -4.41 -6.16
C GLY A 161 -3.09 -5.33 -6.70
N ILE A 162 -3.54 -6.34 -7.44
CA ILE A 162 -2.70 -7.38 -8.05
C ILE A 162 -2.87 -7.36 -9.56
N GLN A 163 -1.75 -7.40 -10.27
CA GLN A 163 -1.71 -7.39 -11.72
C GLN A 163 -1.84 -8.83 -12.22
N ARG A 164 -2.93 -9.12 -12.96
CA ARG A 164 -3.12 -10.45 -13.58
C ARG A 164 -2.24 -10.70 -14.80
N LYS A 165 -1.65 -9.64 -15.37
CA LYS A 165 -0.83 -9.70 -16.58
C LYS A 165 0.34 -8.73 -16.47
N ILE A 166 1.45 -9.09 -17.12
CA ILE A 166 2.62 -8.21 -17.26
C ILE A 166 2.22 -7.00 -18.10
N ILE A 167 2.48 -5.82 -17.55
CA ILE A 167 2.35 -4.52 -18.22
C ILE A 167 3.77 -3.98 -18.42
N ALA A 168 4.07 -3.45 -19.61
CA ALA A 168 5.38 -2.87 -19.90
C ALA A 168 5.64 -1.61 -19.04
N ALA A 169 6.90 -1.20 -18.91
CA ALA A 169 7.23 0.09 -18.28
C ALA A 169 6.48 1.24 -18.97
N ASN A 170 5.89 2.16 -18.21
CA ASN A 170 5.03 3.25 -18.70
C ASN A 170 3.85 2.76 -19.56
N GLY A 171 3.47 1.48 -19.42
CA GLY A 171 2.34 0.87 -20.10
C GLY A 171 1.08 0.93 -19.26
N PHE A 172 -0.04 0.64 -19.89
CA PHE A 172 -1.37 0.69 -19.29
C PHE A 172 -2.02 -0.70 -19.25
N GLY A 173 -2.85 -0.94 -18.25
CA GLY A 173 -3.60 -2.19 -18.10
C GLY A 173 -4.52 -2.19 -16.89
N TRP A 174 -5.14 -3.34 -16.63
CA TRP A 174 -6.05 -3.53 -15.51
C TRP A 174 -5.37 -4.19 -14.31
N THR A 175 -5.56 -3.59 -13.14
CA THR A 175 -5.10 -4.11 -11.85
C THR A 175 -6.31 -4.54 -11.03
N GLN A 176 -6.31 -5.78 -10.51
CA GLN A 176 -7.42 -6.31 -9.71
C GLN A 176 -7.36 -5.71 -8.30
N SER A 177 -8.43 -5.07 -7.85
CA SER A 177 -8.51 -4.50 -6.50
C SER A 177 -9.47 -5.28 -5.59
N ARG A 178 -10.40 -6.06 -6.17
CA ARG A 178 -11.32 -6.94 -5.42
C ARG A 178 -11.63 -8.25 -6.16
N GLY A 179 -11.97 -9.28 -5.39
CA GLY A 179 -12.36 -10.59 -5.90
C GLY A 179 -11.28 -11.64 -5.70
N VAL A 180 -11.48 -12.83 -6.27
CA VAL A 180 -10.52 -13.93 -6.13
C VAL A 180 -9.29 -13.64 -6.99
N ALA A 181 -8.12 -13.64 -6.37
CA ALA A 181 -6.83 -13.37 -7.00
C ALA A 181 -5.76 -14.32 -6.46
N THR A 182 -4.60 -14.30 -7.11
CA THR A 182 -3.40 -15.03 -6.67
C THR A 182 -2.24 -14.06 -6.48
N CYS A 183 -1.58 -14.09 -5.33
CA CYS A 183 -0.41 -13.26 -5.04
C CYS A 183 0.76 -14.13 -4.63
N VAL A 184 2.00 -13.68 -4.88
CA VAL A 184 3.17 -14.26 -4.20
C VAL A 184 2.96 -14.16 -2.69
N ALA A 185 3.20 -15.24 -1.96
CA ALA A 185 3.18 -15.25 -0.50
C ALA A 185 4.59 -15.21 0.10
N PHE A 186 4.70 -14.64 1.29
CA PHE A 186 5.89 -14.75 2.14
C PHE A 186 5.51 -15.20 3.55
N GLY A 187 6.17 -16.24 4.06
CA GLY A 187 5.68 -17.00 5.20
C GLY A 187 4.60 -18.01 4.80
N THR A 188 4.33 -18.98 5.67
CA THR A 188 3.22 -19.93 5.50
C THR A 188 1.90 -19.22 5.76
N GLN A 189 1.07 -19.08 4.73
CA GLN A 189 -0.23 -18.40 4.84
C GLN A 189 -1.25 -19.31 5.53
N VAL A 190 -2.11 -18.70 6.35
CA VAL A 190 -3.14 -19.42 7.09
C VAL A 190 -4.50 -19.12 6.49
N VAL A 191 -5.23 -20.17 6.09
CA VAL A 191 -6.59 -20.07 5.54
C VAL A 191 -7.48 -19.22 6.44
N SER A 192 -8.30 -18.36 5.84
CA SER A 192 -9.27 -17.49 6.52
C SER A 192 -8.62 -16.44 7.43
N LYS A 193 -7.32 -16.18 7.29
CA LYS A 193 -6.66 -15.04 7.94
C LYS A 193 -6.52 -13.86 7.00
N GLU A 194 -6.57 -12.68 7.61
CA GLU A 194 -6.30 -11.42 6.95
C GLU A 194 -4.84 -11.37 6.52
N LEU A 195 -4.64 -10.92 5.29
CA LEU A 195 -3.34 -10.70 4.69
C LEU A 195 -3.06 -9.22 4.57
N CYS A 196 -1.79 -8.85 4.64
CA CYS A 196 -1.28 -7.52 4.32
C CYS A 196 -0.02 -7.64 3.45
N ALA A 197 0.55 -6.50 3.04
CA ALA A 197 1.75 -6.47 2.20
C ALA A 197 3.00 -6.90 2.97
N SER A 198 3.72 -7.91 2.50
CA SER A 198 4.95 -8.39 3.17
C SER A 198 6.03 -7.32 3.20
N ASN A 199 6.70 -7.16 4.35
CA ASN A 199 7.87 -6.28 4.46
C ASN A 199 9.21 -6.99 4.18
N ALA A 200 9.17 -8.25 3.75
CA ALA A 200 10.36 -9.07 3.51
C ALA A 200 10.54 -9.49 2.04
N THR A 201 9.47 -9.53 1.25
CA THR A 201 9.53 -9.83 -0.19
C THR A 201 8.65 -8.88 -0.98
N ALA A 202 9.25 -8.17 -1.95
CA ALA A 202 8.57 -7.16 -2.73
C ALA A 202 7.41 -7.75 -3.55
N GLY A 203 6.22 -7.18 -3.35
CA GLY A 203 4.97 -7.58 -3.98
C GLY A 203 4.39 -8.89 -3.46
N ALA A 204 4.84 -9.39 -2.31
CA ALA A 204 4.25 -10.55 -1.67
C ALA A 204 3.21 -10.13 -0.62
N THR A 205 2.27 -11.02 -0.32
CA THR A 205 1.39 -10.93 0.85
C THR A 205 1.90 -11.78 1.99
N ALA A 206 1.49 -11.42 3.20
CA ALA A 206 1.87 -12.10 4.43
C ALA A 206 0.75 -12.00 5.47
N ASN A 207 0.77 -12.88 6.48
CA ASN A 207 -0.28 -12.92 7.49
C ASN A 207 -0.24 -11.64 8.32
N LYS A 208 -1.34 -10.89 8.36
CA LYS A 208 -1.43 -9.69 9.21
C LYS A 208 -1.31 -10.03 10.69
N ARG A 209 -1.85 -11.20 11.07
CA ARG A 209 -1.89 -11.67 12.45
C ARG A 209 -1.50 -13.13 12.54
N THR A 210 -0.53 -13.43 13.40
CA THR A 210 -0.12 -14.79 13.75
C THR A 210 -0.13 -14.96 15.25
N ALA A 211 -0.43 -16.16 15.72
CA ALA A 211 -0.46 -16.47 17.13
C ALA A 211 -0.03 -17.91 17.37
N GLY A 212 0.45 -18.19 18.57
CA GLY A 212 0.81 -19.53 18.97
C GLY A 212 1.10 -19.60 20.46
N THR A 213 1.66 -20.73 20.85
CA THR A 213 2.18 -20.94 22.19
C THR A 213 3.66 -21.27 22.11
N GLY A 214 4.33 -21.24 23.26
CA GLY A 214 5.69 -21.72 23.39
C GLY A 214 6.04 -21.92 24.85
N THR A 215 7.06 -22.72 25.09
CA THR A 215 7.50 -23.09 26.42
C THR A 215 8.94 -22.63 26.62
N ILE A 216 9.16 -21.82 27.64
CA ILE A 216 10.50 -21.37 28.02
C ILE A 216 11.05 -22.39 29.01
N THR A 217 12.04 -23.17 28.55
CA THR A 217 12.69 -24.25 29.32
C THR A 217 14.08 -23.86 29.85
N THR A 218 14.56 -22.68 29.47
CA THR A 218 15.85 -22.10 29.85
C THR A 218 15.70 -20.58 29.92
N THR A 219 16.78 -19.80 29.87
CA THR A 219 16.70 -18.33 29.91
C THR A 219 16.12 -17.67 28.65
N SER A 220 15.87 -18.42 27.57
CA SER A 220 15.35 -17.86 26.32
C SER A 220 14.53 -18.85 25.50
N LEU A 221 13.49 -18.36 24.85
CA LEU A 221 12.72 -19.05 23.81
C LEU A 221 12.78 -18.25 22.51
N ALA A 222 13.23 -18.90 21.44
CA ALA A 222 13.06 -18.38 20.08
C ALA A 222 11.69 -18.80 19.53
N VAL A 223 10.78 -17.84 19.40
CA VAL A 223 9.45 -18.04 18.82
C VAL A 223 9.56 -17.90 17.31
N THR A 224 9.29 -18.97 16.57
CA THR A 224 9.14 -18.91 15.11
C THR A 224 7.69 -18.59 14.76
N HIS A 225 7.44 -17.43 14.15
CA HIS A 225 6.09 -16.89 13.99
C HIS A 225 5.52 -16.97 12.57
N ASN A 226 6.36 -17.10 11.54
CA ASN A 226 5.94 -17.16 10.13
C ASN A 226 5.00 -16.02 9.70
N ALA A 227 5.05 -14.87 10.37
CA ALA A 227 4.20 -13.72 10.07
C ALA A 227 4.46 -13.19 8.66
N GLY A 228 5.66 -13.41 8.12
CA GLY A 228 6.06 -12.86 6.84
C GLY A 228 6.41 -11.36 6.91
N HIS A 229 6.63 -10.87 8.13
CA HIS A 229 7.08 -9.53 8.45
C HIS A 229 8.11 -9.59 9.58
N THR A 230 9.02 -8.62 9.62
CA THR A 230 9.80 -8.34 10.84
C THR A 230 8.94 -7.52 11.79
N PRO A 231 8.51 -8.06 12.95
CA PRO A 231 7.70 -7.31 13.91
C PRO A 231 8.54 -6.28 14.66
N VAL A 232 7.90 -5.23 15.15
CA VAL A 232 8.47 -4.38 16.21
C VAL A 232 7.92 -4.78 17.57
N GLY A 233 8.56 -4.34 18.65
CA GLY A 233 8.14 -4.71 20.00
C GLY A 233 6.69 -4.36 20.34
N SER A 234 6.11 -3.34 19.70
CA SER A 234 4.69 -2.97 19.85
C SER A 234 3.72 -3.90 19.14
N ASP A 235 4.18 -4.71 18.18
CA ASP A 235 3.34 -5.66 17.44
C ASP A 235 3.13 -6.96 18.22
N ILE A 236 3.96 -7.19 19.25
CA ILE A 236 4.05 -8.46 19.97
C ILE A 236 3.33 -8.35 21.31
N THR A 237 2.35 -9.22 21.52
CA THR A 237 1.73 -9.44 22.83
C THR A 237 2.13 -10.82 23.34
N VAL A 238 2.68 -10.89 24.55
CA VAL A 238 2.97 -12.14 25.26
C VAL A 238 2.07 -12.25 26.48
N VAL A 239 1.43 -13.41 26.63
CA VAL A 239 0.58 -13.77 27.75
C VAL A 239 1.20 -14.97 28.44
N TYR A 240 1.45 -14.89 29.74
CA TYR A 240 1.97 -16.02 30.52
C TYR A 240 0.80 -16.92 30.92
N LEU A 241 0.92 -18.21 30.63
CA LEU A 241 -0.16 -19.20 30.83
C LEU A 241 0.05 -20.01 32.11
N GLU A 242 1.29 -20.09 32.60
CA GLU A 242 1.68 -20.80 33.80
C GLU A 242 2.66 -19.97 34.65
N ASP A 243 2.70 -20.26 35.95
CA ASP A 243 3.68 -19.72 36.90
C ASP A 243 4.79 -20.77 37.13
N PRO A 244 6.05 -20.50 36.73
CA PRO A 244 7.13 -21.47 36.85
C PRO A 244 7.54 -21.71 38.31
N THR A 245 8.26 -22.80 38.55
CA THR A 245 8.75 -23.15 39.91
C THR A 245 9.71 -22.09 40.47
N THR A 246 10.51 -21.48 39.60
CA THR A 246 11.44 -20.41 39.96
C THR A 246 10.95 -19.11 39.37
N ASP A 247 10.87 -18.05 40.18
CA ASP A 247 10.49 -16.73 39.69
C ASP A 247 11.49 -16.26 38.62
N PRO A 248 11.02 -15.98 37.38
CA PRO A 248 11.89 -15.51 36.29
C PRO A 248 12.45 -14.10 36.53
N GLU A 249 11.96 -13.38 37.55
CA GLU A 249 12.29 -12.00 37.92
C GLU A 249 11.98 -10.98 36.83
N THR A 250 12.82 -10.93 35.80
CA THR A 250 12.78 -9.96 34.70
C THR A 250 12.53 -10.68 33.39
N ARG A 251 11.65 -10.11 32.57
CA ARG A 251 11.23 -10.66 31.28
C ARG A 251 11.36 -9.57 30.22
N TRP A 252 11.91 -9.90 29.06
CA TRP A 252 12.04 -8.94 27.96
C TRP A 252 11.97 -9.63 26.61
N LEU A 253 11.54 -8.86 25.60
CA LEU A 253 11.63 -9.27 24.20
C LEU A 253 13.01 -8.91 23.66
N GLY A 254 13.57 -9.77 22.81
CA GLY A 254 14.84 -9.53 22.11
C GLY A 254 14.81 -10.13 20.72
N THR A 255 15.82 -9.84 19.90
CA THR A 255 15.99 -10.34 18.51
C THR A 255 14.71 -10.27 17.69
N PHE A 256 14.51 -9.25 16.88
CA PHE A 256 13.38 -9.19 15.95
C PHE A 256 13.86 -9.50 14.53
N SER A 257 13.26 -10.50 13.89
CA SER A 257 13.58 -10.92 12.53
C SER A 257 12.30 -11.24 11.75
N SER A 258 12.41 -11.49 10.46
CA SER A 258 11.26 -11.82 9.60
C SER A 258 10.60 -13.17 9.94
N THR A 259 11.29 -14.03 10.70
CA THR A 259 10.82 -15.38 11.04
C THR A 259 10.72 -15.62 12.53
N GLN A 260 11.46 -14.87 13.35
CA GLN A 260 11.59 -15.11 14.79
C GLN A 260 11.57 -13.84 15.63
N PHE A 261 11.03 -13.97 16.83
CA PHE A 261 11.38 -13.12 17.97
C PHE A 261 11.83 -13.96 19.18
N THR A 262 12.54 -13.38 20.13
CA THR A 262 12.92 -14.08 21.37
C THR A 262 12.19 -13.52 22.58
N VAL A 263 11.72 -14.42 23.44
CA VAL A 263 11.28 -14.09 24.80
C VAL A 263 12.37 -14.55 25.75
N ASN A 264 12.86 -13.62 26.56
CA ASN A 264 13.96 -13.88 27.47
C ASN A 264 13.51 -13.69 28.91
N ILE A 265 14.09 -14.49 29.79
CA ILE A 265 13.94 -14.39 31.24
C ILE A 265 15.32 -14.36 31.88
N LYS A 266 15.42 -13.73 33.05
CA LYS A 266 16.70 -13.56 33.74
C LYS A 266 17.13 -14.84 34.46
N THR A 267 16.18 -15.54 35.05
CA THR A 267 16.41 -16.75 35.84
C THR A 267 15.73 -17.93 35.16
N ASP A 268 16.41 -19.07 35.09
CA ASP A 268 15.86 -20.33 34.59
C ASP A 268 14.61 -20.72 35.39
N THR A 269 13.58 -21.20 34.70
CA THR A 269 12.28 -21.60 35.26
C THR A 269 12.37 -22.80 36.21
N GLY A 270 13.43 -23.59 36.10
CA GLY A 270 13.63 -24.79 36.91
C GLY A 270 12.78 -25.96 36.42
N ALA A 271 12.25 -26.78 37.34
CA ALA A 271 11.61 -28.05 36.99
C ALA A 271 10.21 -27.92 36.34
N ASN A 272 9.53 -26.79 36.53
CA ASN A 272 8.30 -26.46 35.80
C ASN A 272 8.66 -25.34 34.84
N ASP A 273 8.48 -25.59 33.55
CA ASP A 273 8.73 -24.62 32.49
C ASP A 273 7.74 -23.44 32.58
N MET A 274 8.02 -22.35 31.85
CA MET A 274 7.07 -21.24 31.72
C MET A 274 6.40 -21.26 30.34
N ASP A 275 5.12 -21.63 30.32
CA ASP A 275 4.31 -21.58 29.12
C ASP A 275 3.82 -20.16 28.81
N ILE A 276 3.90 -19.79 27.54
CA ILE A 276 3.44 -18.52 27.01
C ILE A 276 2.47 -18.72 25.84
N GLY A 277 1.49 -17.84 25.75
CA GLY A 277 0.78 -17.52 24.52
C GLY A 277 1.40 -16.27 23.91
N TRP A 278 1.44 -16.20 22.59
CA TRP A 278 1.93 -15.04 21.88
C TRP A 278 1.04 -14.68 20.70
N VAL A 279 1.00 -13.39 20.39
CA VAL A 279 0.33 -12.82 19.22
C VAL A 279 1.28 -11.80 18.60
N ILE A 280 1.37 -11.84 17.26
CA ILE A 280 1.91 -10.76 16.45
C ILE A 280 0.78 -10.20 15.62
N GLU A 281 0.62 -8.89 15.61
CA GLU A 281 -0.33 -8.18 14.75
C GLU A 281 0.31 -6.91 14.20
N VAL A 282 0.48 -6.83 12.88
CA VAL A 282 1.07 -5.66 12.22
C VAL A 282 0.00 -4.62 11.88
N THR A 283 0.41 -3.35 11.87
CA THR A 283 -0.49 -2.20 11.62
C THR A 283 -0.81 -1.97 10.15
N ASN A 284 -0.12 -2.65 9.22
CA ASN A 284 -0.37 -2.53 7.79
C ASN A 284 -1.85 -2.78 7.44
N PRO A 285 -2.38 -2.09 6.42
CA PRO A 285 -3.75 -2.29 5.99
C PRO A 285 -3.98 -3.74 5.51
N VAL A 286 -5.21 -4.22 5.71
CA VAL A 286 -5.63 -5.51 5.15
C VAL A 286 -5.77 -5.36 3.64
N VAL A 287 -5.22 -6.31 2.88
CA VAL A 287 -5.33 -6.36 1.41
C VAL A 287 -6.25 -7.47 0.93
N GLY A 288 -6.50 -8.46 1.78
CA GLY A 288 -7.41 -9.56 1.47
C GLY A 288 -7.47 -10.61 2.55
N VAL A 289 -8.17 -11.70 2.26
CA VAL A 289 -8.28 -12.88 3.12
C VAL A 289 -7.73 -14.10 2.38
N CYS A 290 -6.86 -14.85 3.04
CA CYS A 290 -6.29 -16.08 2.50
C CYS A 290 -7.37 -17.14 2.25
N LEU A 291 -7.40 -17.74 1.06
CA LEU A 291 -8.38 -18.76 0.70
C LEU A 291 -7.82 -20.20 0.81
N GLU A 292 -6.50 -20.35 0.72
CA GLU A 292 -5.83 -21.64 0.78
C GLU A 292 -4.50 -21.54 1.54
N ALA A 293 -4.15 -22.57 2.32
CA ALA A 293 -2.86 -22.62 2.97
C ALA A 293 -1.78 -22.74 1.90
N GLY A 294 -0.69 -22.01 2.05
CA GLY A 294 0.40 -22.06 1.08
C GLY A 294 1.72 -21.68 1.71
N ASP A 295 2.80 -22.13 1.08
CA ASP A 295 4.15 -21.94 1.56
C ASP A 295 4.79 -20.65 1.02
N THR A 296 5.95 -20.33 1.57
CA THR A 296 6.70 -19.12 1.20
C THR A 296 7.15 -19.19 -0.26
N ALA A 297 7.06 -18.07 -0.97
CA ALA A 297 7.45 -17.91 -2.38
C ALA A 297 6.57 -18.66 -3.40
N GLU A 298 5.41 -19.16 -2.98
CA GLU A 298 4.38 -19.69 -3.89
C GLU A 298 3.26 -18.67 -4.14
N PHE A 299 2.48 -18.90 -5.20
CA PHE A 299 1.27 -18.13 -5.44
C PHE A 299 0.15 -18.66 -4.54
N VAL A 300 -0.37 -17.80 -3.67
CA VAL A 300 -1.46 -18.15 -2.76
C VAL A 300 -2.77 -17.49 -3.22
N PRO A 301 -3.84 -18.29 -3.39
CA PRO A 301 -5.17 -17.76 -3.61
C PRO A 301 -5.66 -16.93 -2.42
N LEU A 302 -6.21 -15.76 -2.71
CA LEU A 302 -6.79 -14.87 -1.72
C LEU A 302 -8.02 -14.16 -2.29
N PHE A 303 -8.89 -13.69 -1.41
CA PHE A 303 -9.96 -12.78 -1.76
C PHE A 303 -9.50 -11.35 -1.48
N LEU A 304 -9.26 -10.56 -2.54
CA LEU A 304 -8.89 -9.16 -2.44
C LEU A 304 -10.06 -8.31 -1.97
N ASN A 305 -9.77 -7.31 -1.15
CA ASN A 305 -10.75 -6.34 -0.64
C ASN A 305 -10.20 -4.91 -0.60
N ILE A 306 -9.34 -4.55 -1.56
CA ILE A 306 -8.77 -3.21 -1.71
C ILE A 306 -9.78 -2.35 -2.47
N GLU A 307 -10.67 -1.66 -1.75
CA GLU A 307 -11.59 -0.66 -2.30
C GLU A 307 -11.74 0.56 -1.39
#